data_AF-A0A9E1S5E3-F1
#
_entry.id   AF-A0A9E1S5E3-F1
#
_cell.length_a   1.000
_cell.length_b   1.000
_cell.length_c   1.000
_cell.angle_alpha   90.00
_cell.angle_beta   90.00
_cell.angle_gamma   90.00
#
_symmetry.space_group_name_H-M   'P 1'
#
loop_
_entity.id
_entity.type
_entity.pdbx_description
1 polymer ?
#
loop_
_entity_poly.entity_id
_entity_poly.type
_entity_poly.pdbx_seq_one_letter_code
_entity_poly.pdbx_strand_id
1 'polypeptide(L)'
;YLMSGDKIGGKEAVEMGLASFIVPEDDQLLPRAIEIASTLAAGAPLAVAASKLAVNAYLRSISATVFPLAARAQEETMGSNDHQEAIAAFQEKRAPHFTGK
;
A
#
# COMPACT_ATOMS: atom_id res chain seq x y z
N TYR A 1 -0.30 -11.49 3.63
CA TYR A 1 0.59 -10.48 3.03
C TYR A 1 1.30 -9.59 4.07
N LEU A 2 0.61 -8.86 4.97
CA LEU A 2 1.29 -7.92 5.90
C LEU A 2 2.28 -8.59 6.87
N MET A 3 1.93 -9.74 7.45
CA MET A 3 2.78 -10.47 8.40
C MET A 3 3.60 -11.57 7.72
N SER A 4 3.03 -12.20 6.69
CA SER A 4 3.64 -13.33 5.99
C SER A 4 4.64 -12.93 4.90
N GLY A 5 4.59 -11.68 4.42
CA GLY A 5 5.40 -11.23 3.29
C GLY A 5 4.93 -11.78 1.93
N ASP A 6 3.79 -12.48 1.88
CA ASP A 6 3.26 -13.02 0.62
C ASP A 6 2.96 -11.92 -0.39
N LYS A 7 3.29 -12.19 -1.66
CA LYS A 7 2.97 -11.31 -2.78
C LYS A 7 1.47 -11.37 -3.05
N ILE A 8 0.88 -10.20 -3.27
CA ILE A 8 -0.52 -10.08 -3.69
C ILE A 8 -0.58 -9.98 -5.22
N GLY A 9 -1.41 -10.82 -5.83
CA GLY A 9 -1.67 -10.75 -7.28
C GLY A 9 -2.64 -9.63 -7.65
N GLY A 10 -2.67 -9.20 -8.91
CA GLY A 10 -3.53 -8.10 -9.35
C GLY A 10 -5.03 -8.35 -9.10
N LYS A 11 -5.51 -9.57 -9.35
CA LYS A 11 -6.91 -9.94 -9.11
C LYS A 11 -7.27 -9.86 -7.62
N GLU A 12 -6.42 -10.44 -6.78
CA GLU A 12 -6.58 -10.44 -5.33
C GLU A 12 -6.58 -8.99 -4.80
N ALA A 13 -5.71 -8.12 -5.33
CA ALA A 13 -5.68 -6.71 -4.96
C ALA A 13 -7.01 -5.99 -5.24
N VAL A 14 -7.71 -6.33 -6.33
CA VAL A 14 -9.04 -5.76 -6.63
C VAL A 14 -10.11 -6.32 -5.70
N GLU A 15 -10.11 -7.65 -5.48
CA GLU A 15 -11.10 -8.32 -4.62
C GLU A 15 -11.06 -7.82 -3.18
N MET A 16 -9.86 -7.50 -2.66
CA MET A 16 -9.68 -6.95 -1.32
C MET A 16 -9.83 -5.42 -1.23
N GLY A 17 -10.06 -4.74 -2.36
CA GLY A 17 -10.19 -3.27 -2.42
C GLY A 17 -8.88 -2.49 -2.31
N LEU A 18 -7.72 -3.14 -2.47
CA LEU A 18 -6.42 -2.49 -2.54
C LEU A 18 -6.22 -1.75 -3.89
N ALA A 19 -6.78 -2.30 -4.96
CA ALA A 19 -6.84 -1.67 -6.29
C ALA A 19 -8.30 -1.53 -6.74
N SER A 20 -8.59 -0.51 -7.56
CA SER A 20 -9.96 -0.23 -8.00
C SER A 20 -10.41 -1.08 -9.19
N PHE A 21 -9.47 -1.54 -10.03
CA PHE A 21 -9.74 -2.35 -11.21
C PHE A 21 -8.48 -3.10 -11.66
N ILE A 22 -8.67 -4.10 -12.52
CA ILE A 22 -7.62 -4.84 -13.23
C ILE A 22 -7.95 -4.86 -14.72
N VAL A 23 -6.94 -4.90 -15.57
CA VAL A 23 -7.06 -5.08 -17.02
C VAL A 23 -6.44 -6.41 -17.45
N PRO A 24 -6.89 -7.03 -18.57
CA PRO A 24 -6.32 -8.29 -19.06
C PRO A 24 -4.88 -8.16 -19.54
N GLU A 25 -4.57 -7.06 -20.24
CA GLU A 25 -3.26 -6.81 -20.87
C GLU A 25 -2.66 -5.49 -20.34
N ASP A 26 -1.34 -5.46 -20.17
CA ASP A 26 -0.63 -4.32 -19.59
C ASP A 26 -0.79 -3.02 -20.38
N ASP A 27 -0.88 -3.12 -21.71
CA ASP A 27 -1.03 -1.98 -22.62
C ASP A 27 -2.40 -1.28 -22.48
N GLN A 28 -3.39 -1.93 -21.87
CA GLN A 28 -4.72 -1.39 -21.62
C GLN A 28 -4.81 -0.59 -20.31
N LEU A 29 -3.81 -0.70 -19.41
CA LEU A 29 -3.86 -0.09 -18.08
C LEU A 29 -3.95 1.44 -18.16
N LEU A 30 -3.02 2.05 -18.90
CA LEU A 30 -2.96 3.51 -19.02
C LEU A 30 -4.20 4.07 -19.76
N PRO A 31 -4.64 3.52 -20.90
CA PRO A 31 -5.89 3.92 -21.54
C PRO A 31 -7.09 3.87 -20.58
N ARG A 32 -7.23 2.78 -19.81
CA ARG A 32 -8.34 2.63 -18.86
C ARG A 32 -8.27 3.64 -17.71
N ALA A 33 -7.08 3.90 -17.19
CA ALA A 33 -6.88 4.92 -16.15
C ALA A 33 -7.23 6.32 -16.66
N ILE A 34 -6.85 6.66 -17.89
CA ILE A 34 -7.18 7.93 -18.53
C ILE A 34 -8.69 8.06 -18.73
N GLU A 35 -9.38 7.02 -19.18
CA GLU A 35 -10.84 7.02 -19.36
C GLU A 35 -11.58 7.35 -18.06
N ILE A 36 -11.15 6.75 -16.93
CA ILE A 36 -11.70 7.04 -15.61
C ILE A 36 -11.43 8.50 -15.22
N ALA A 37 -10.21 8.98 -15.44
CA ALA A 37 -9.85 10.37 -15.15
C ALA A 37 -10.66 11.36 -16.00
N SER A 38 -10.86 11.08 -17.29
CA SER A 38 -11.70 11.88 -18.19
C SER A 38 -13.16 11.92 -17.72
N THR A 39 -13.68 10.80 -17.22
CA THR A 39 -15.04 10.73 -16.64
C THR A 39 -15.16 11.65 -15.42
N LEU A 40 -14.17 11.63 -14.52
CA LEU A 40 -14.13 12.52 -13.35
C LEU A 40 -13.98 13.99 -13.75
N ALA A 41 -13.16 14.28 -14.76
CA ALA A 41 -12.92 15.63 -15.27
C ALA A 41 -14.14 16.23 -15.97
N ALA A 42 -15.01 15.40 -16.54
CA ALA A 42 -16.28 15.82 -17.14
C ALA A 42 -17.38 16.15 -16.11
N GLY A 43 -17.18 15.75 -14.84
CA GLY A 43 -18.12 16.01 -13.74
C GLY A 43 -18.00 17.42 -13.15
N ALA A 44 -18.80 17.72 -12.12
CA ALA A 44 -18.73 18.99 -11.39
C ALA A 44 -17.43 19.10 -10.56
N PRO A 45 -16.45 19.95 -10.93
CA PRO A 45 -15.11 19.88 -10.35
C PRO A 45 -15.08 20.15 -8.84
N LEU A 46 -15.91 21.09 -8.36
CA LEU A 46 -16.02 21.42 -6.94
C LEU A 46 -16.61 20.25 -6.13
N ALA A 47 -17.60 19.54 -6.68
CA ALA A 47 -18.21 18.40 -6.01
C ALA A 47 -17.23 17.21 -5.89
N VAL A 48 -16.49 16.93 -6.97
CA VAL A 48 -15.44 15.89 -6.98
C VAL A 48 -14.35 16.23 -5.98
N ALA A 49 -13.88 17.48 -5.97
CA ALA A 49 -12.85 17.94 -5.03
C ALA A 49 -13.32 17.86 -3.56
N ALA A 50 -14.54 18.33 -3.28
CA ALA A 50 -15.12 18.27 -1.93
C ALA A 50 -15.30 16.82 -1.45
N SER A 51 -15.76 15.92 -2.32
CA SER A 51 -15.92 14.50 -1.99
C SER A 51 -14.56 13.85 -1.66
N LYS A 52 -13.54 14.10 -2.49
CA LYS A 52 -12.17 13.63 -2.25
C LYS A 52 -11.60 14.18 -0.95
N LEU A 53 -11.85 15.45 -0.65
CA LEU A 53 -11.43 16.09 0.60
C LEU A 53 -12.05 15.39 1.81
N ALA A 54 -13.35 15.15 1.80
CA ALA A 54 -14.08 14.54 2.91
C ALA A 54 -13.57 13.12 3.22
N VAL A 55 -13.41 12.27 2.19
CA VAL A 55 -12.89 10.90 2.37
C VAL A 55 -11.45 10.92 2.90
N ASN A 56 -10.59 11.78 2.34
CA ASN A 56 -9.21 11.89 2.78
C ASN A 56 -9.08 12.44 4.20
N ALA A 57 -9.98 13.34 4.63
CA ALA A 57 -9.97 13.86 5.99
C ALA A 57 -10.25 12.76 7.02
N TYR A 58 -11.20 11.87 6.73
CA TYR A 58 -11.48 10.68 7.55
C TYR A 58 -10.28 9.72 7.62
N LEU A 59 -9.66 9.41 6.48
CA LEU A 59 -8.47 8.56 6.47
C LEU A 59 -7.30 9.18 7.24
N ARG A 60 -7.11 10.50 7.14
CA ARG A 60 -6.08 11.23 7.90
C ARG A 60 -6.36 11.22 9.39
N SER A 61 -7.61 11.31 9.83
CA SER A 61 -7.92 11.29 11.26
C SER A 61 -7.62 9.92 11.88
N ILE A 62 -7.94 8.83 11.19
CA ILE A 62 -7.55 7.48 11.61
C ILE A 62 -6.02 7.33 11.61
N SER A 63 -5.39 7.74 10.50
CA SER A 63 -3.93 7.63 10.35
C SER A 63 -3.18 8.41 11.43
N ALA A 64 -3.65 9.59 11.84
CA ALA A 64 -3.05 10.37 12.91
C ALA A 64 -2.97 9.61 14.24
N THR A 65 -3.88 8.65 14.49
CA THR A 65 -3.86 7.81 15.70
C THR A 65 -2.98 6.57 15.53
N VAL A 66 -3.06 5.91 14.37
CA VAL A 66 -2.40 4.60 14.15
C VAL A 66 -0.94 4.75 13.71
N PHE A 67 -0.64 5.76 12.91
CA PHE A 67 0.68 5.93 12.30
C PHE A 67 1.80 6.14 13.33
N PRO A 68 1.63 6.95 14.40
CA PRO A 68 2.68 7.07 15.42
C PRO A 68 2.99 5.76 16.13
N LEU A 69 1.99 4.91 16.36
CA LEU A 69 2.19 3.58 16.93
C LEU A 69 2.96 2.67 15.97
N ALA A 70 2.57 2.65 14.70
CA ALA A 70 3.24 1.88 13.67
C ALA A 70 4.70 2.32 13.47
N ALA A 71 4.95 3.64 13.43
CA ALA A 71 6.29 4.20 13.29
C ALA A 71 7.21 3.80 14.46
N ARG A 72 6.71 3.88 15.71
CA ARG A 72 7.47 3.44 16.89
C ARG A 72 7.80 1.94 16.84
N ALA A 73 6.82 1.10 16.53
CA ALA A 73 7.04 -0.34 16.41
C ALA A 73 8.03 -0.68 15.26
N GLN A 74 7.98 0.10 14.17
CA GLN A 74 8.93 -0.03 13.08
C GLN A 74 10.35 0.37 13.51
N GLU A 75 10.52 1.49 14.22
CA GLU A 75 11.82 1.90 14.76
C GLU A 75 12.41 0.85 15.70
N GLU A 76 11.61 0.29 16.61
CA GLU A 76 12.03 -0.78 17.52
C GLU A 76 12.48 -2.03 16.77
N THR A 77 11.70 -2.48 15.79
CA THR A 77 12.04 -3.69 15.02
C THR A 77 13.21 -3.46 14.07
N MET A 78 13.37 -2.27 13.49
CA MET A 78 14.54 -1.95 12.65
C MET A 78 15.85 -1.91 13.44
N GLY A 79 15.79 -1.63 14.74
CA GLY A 79 16.96 -1.69 15.63
C GLY A 79 17.34 -3.10 16.08
N SER A 80 16.53 -4.12 15.80
CA SER A 80 16.74 -5.50 16.26
C SER A 80 17.85 -6.23 15.50
N ASN A 81 18.39 -7.29 16.12
CA ASN A 81 19.34 -8.19 15.44
C ASN A 81 18.65 -8.93 14.29
N ASP A 82 17.37 -9.25 14.43
CA ASP A 82 16.59 -9.88 13.36
C ASP A 82 16.49 -9.00 12.11
N HIS A 83 16.45 -7.67 12.26
CA HIS A 83 16.50 -6.77 11.10
C HIS A 83 17.87 -6.78 10.42
N GLN A 84 18.96 -6.77 11.20
CA GLN A 84 20.32 -6.87 10.65
C GLN A 84 20.53 -8.20 9.92
N GLU A 85 20.05 -9.30 10.51
CA GLU A 85 20.09 -10.63 9.92
C GLU A 85 19.24 -10.71 8.64
N ALA A 86 18.05 -10.10 8.61
CA ALA A 86 17.23 -10.04 7.40
C ALA A 86 17.98 -9.36 6.24
N ILE A 87 18.66 -8.24 6.52
CA ILE A 87 19.47 -7.53 5.52
C ILE A 87 20.65 -8.39 5.07
N ALA A 88 21.40 -8.99 6.00
CA ALA A 88 22.57 -9.83 5.69
C ALA A 88 22.16 -11.05 4.85
N ALA A 89 21.13 -11.78 5.29
CA ALA A 89 20.61 -12.95 4.58
C ALA A 89 20.13 -12.61 3.16
N PHE A 90 19.50 -11.43 2.99
CA PHE A 90 19.08 -10.96 1.68
C PHE A 90 20.27 -10.66 0.75
N GLN A 91 21.30 -9.98 1.26
CA GLN A 91 22.52 -9.69 0.49
C GLN A 91 23.29 -10.96 0.13
N GLU A 92 23.37 -11.91 1.06
CA GLU A 92 24.05 -13.20 0.89
C GLU A 92 23.20 -14.25 0.15
N LYS A 93 21.95 -13.92 -0.20
CA LYS A 93 20.98 -14.81 -0.87
C LYS A 93 20.77 -16.15 -0.14
N ARG A 94 20.73 -16.11 1.19
CA ARG A 94 20.47 -17.27 2.06
C ARG A 94 19.17 -17.08 2.83
N ALA A 95 18.70 -18.15 3.47
CA ALA A 95 17.59 -18.05 4.41
C ALA A 95 18.04 -17.31 5.70
N PRO A 96 17.21 -16.41 6.24
CA PRO A 96 17.50 -15.74 7.50
C PRO A 96 17.22 -16.66 8.70
N HIS A 97 17.96 -16.46 9.80
CA HIS A 97 17.73 -17.12 11.08
C HIS A 97 17.34 -16.11 12.17
N PHE A 98 16.03 -15.99 12.41
CA PHE A 98 15.48 -15.06 13.40
C PHE A 98 15.53 -15.62 14.82
N THR A 99 15.83 -14.75 15.79
CA THR A 99 15.99 -15.06 17.21
C THR A 99 15.06 -14.28 18.12
N GLY A 100 14.29 -13.33 17.59
CA GLY A 100 13.36 -12.49 18.33
C GLY A 100 14.04 -11.43 19.20
N LYS A 101 15.23 -10.98 18.81
CA LYS A 101 16.09 -10.06 19.58
C LYS A 101 16.61 -8.92 18.73
#